data_AF-A0A1V9XQ00-F1
#
_entry.id   AF-A0A1V9XQ00-F1
#
_cell.length_a   1.000
_cell.length_b   1.000
_cell.length_c   1.000
_cell.angle_alpha   90.00
_cell.angle_beta   90.00
_cell.angle_gamma   90.00
#
_symmetry.space_group_name_H-M   'P 1'
#
loop_
_entity.id
_entity.type
_entity.pdbx_description
1 polymer ?
#
loop_
_entity_poly.entity_id
_entity_poly.type
_entity_poly.pdbx_seq_one_letter_code
_entity_poly.pdbx_strand_id
1 'polypeptide(L)' 'MPLFPRIKAEEAELVDPQVTLRAKCGEKPKCKEFKAKFDECEARVNSRKKTAETCAEELFDFLHCVDHCVAPELFKHLK' A
#
# COMPACT_ATOMS: atom_id res chain seq x y z
N MET A 1 1.74 18.10 17.19
CA MET A 1 1.72 17.34 18.46
C MET A 1 1.57 15.85 18.12
N PRO A 2 2.63 15.03 18.16
CA PRO A 2 2.49 13.59 18.05
C PRO A 2 2.17 13.02 19.45
N LEU A 3 0.96 12.48 19.59
CA LEU A 3 0.40 11.97 20.85
C LEU A 3 0.71 10.48 21.09
N PHE A 4 1.79 9.95 20.52
CA PHE A 4 2.14 8.54 20.63
C PHE A 4 3.58 8.36 21.12
N PRO A 5 3.81 7.65 22.23
CA PRO A 5 5.16 7.30 22.67
C PRO A 5 5.81 6.40 21.62
N ARG A 6 6.96 6.82 21.07
CA ARG A 6 7.81 5.98 20.22
C ARG A 6 8.56 5.01 21.12
N ILE A 7 8.02 3.80 21.28
CA ILE A 7 8.75 2.69 21.87
C ILE A 7 9.78 2.24 20.83
N LYS A 8 11.08 2.42 21.12
CA LYS A 8 12.16 1.87 20.28
C LYS A 8 12.29 0.39 20.63
N ALA A 9 11.76 -0.48 19.76
CA ALA A 9 11.94 -1.92 19.88
C ALA A 9 13.44 -2.26 19.76
N GLU A 10 13.90 -3.19 20.59
CA GLU A 10 15.26 -3.71 20.59
C GLU A 10 15.65 -4.17 19.17
N GLU A 11 16.74 -3.61 18.63
CA GLU A 11 17.15 -3.62 17.21
C GLU A 11 17.68 -5.00 16.73
N ALA A 12 16.96 -6.09 16.99
CA ALA A 12 17.17 -7.37 16.31
C ALA A 12 16.21 -7.46 15.12
N GLU A 13 16.58 -6.79 14.01
CA GLU A 13 16.03 -6.95 12.65
C GLU A 13 14.55 -7.38 12.57
N LEU A 14 13.66 -6.66 13.27
CA LEU A 14 12.24 -6.97 13.28
C LEU A 14 11.62 -6.50 11.96
N VAL A 15 11.67 -7.36 10.94
CA VAL A 15 11.05 -7.09 9.63
C VAL A 15 9.54 -7.25 9.78
N ASP A 16 8.78 -6.18 9.52
CA ASP A 16 7.32 -6.24 9.49
C ASP A 16 6.85 -7.17 8.35
N PRO A 17 6.23 -8.32 8.66
CA PRO A 17 5.74 -9.25 7.66
C PRO A 17 4.74 -8.61 6.70
N GLN A 18 4.00 -7.59 7.15
CA GLN A 18 3.04 -6.85 6.32
C GLN A 18 3.73 -6.16 5.15
N VAL A 19 4.89 -5.54 5.36
CA VAL A 19 5.63 -4.83 4.31
C VAL A 19 6.10 -5.81 3.24
N THR A 20 6.67 -6.95 3.64
CA THR A 20 7.12 -7.99 2.72
C THR A 20 5.96 -8.61 1.94
N LEU A 21 4.84 -8.90 2.61
CA LEU A 21 3.67 -9.50 1.97
C LEU A 21 3.00 -8.53 1.00
N ARG A 22 2.87 -7.25 1.36
CA ARG A 22 2.33 -6.21 0.47
C ARG A 22 3.18 -6.03 -0.79
N ALA A 23 4.51 -6.05 -0.67
CA ALA A 23 5.40 -6.00 -1.83
C ALA A 23 5.17 -7.21 -2.76
N LYS A 24 5.15 -8.44 -2.20
CA LYS A 24 4.88 -9.66 -2.98
C LYS A 24 3.50 -9.65 -3.65
N CYS A 25 2.47 -9.17 -2.94
CA CYS A 25 1.11 -9.10 -3.46
C CYS A 25 0.92 -7.99 -4.50
N GLY A 26 1.63 -6.86 -4.36
CA GLY A 26 1.66 -5.78 -5.34
C GLY A 26 2.26 -6.23 -6.68
N GLU A 27 3.17 -7.20 -6.66
CA GLU A 27 3.79 -7.74 -7.87
C GLU A 27 2.88 -8.70 -8.67
N LYS A 28 1.70 -9.07 -8.16
CA LYS A 28 0.78 -9.95 -8.88
C LYS A 28 0.20 -9.25 -10.12
N PRO A 29 -0.03 -9.97 -11.24
CA PRO A 29 -0.48 -9.37 -12.50
C PRO A 29 -1.71 -8.46 -12.35
N LYS A 30 -2.75 -8.94 -11.66
CA LYS A 30 -3.99 -8.17 -11.42
C LYS A 30 -3.75 -6.89 -10.61
N CYS A 31 -2.88 -6.95 -9.59
CA CYS A 31 -2.59 -5.77 -8.76
C CYS A 31 -1.64 -4.80 -9.48
N LYS A 32 -0.74 -5.30 -10.34
CA LYS A 32 0.09 -4.47 -11.22
C LYS A 32 -0.73 -3.64 -12.20
N GLU A 33 -1.79 -4.21 -12.78
CA GLU A 33 -2.70 -3.47 -13.66
C GLU A 33 -3.39 -2.30 -12.93
N PHE A 34 -3.89 -2.54 -11.72
CA PHE A 34 -4.46 -1.46 -10.89
C PHE A 34 -3.41 -0.44 -10.48
N LYS A 35 -2.19 -0.87 -10.15
CA LYS A 35 -1.08 0.03 -9.85
C LYS A 35 -0.73 0.93 -11.04
N ALA A 36 -0.74 0.38 -12.25
CA ALA A 36 -0.47 1.16 -13.47
C ALA A 36 -1.54 2.25 -13.71
N LYS A 37 -2.82 1.92 -13.49
CA LYS A 37 -3.92 2.90 -13.57
C LYS A 37 -3.79 4.00 -12.51
N PHE A 38 -3.44 3.62 -11.29
CA PHE A 38 -3.17 4.58 -10.22
C PHE A 38 -2.02 5.52 -10.59
N ASP A 39 -0.92 4.98 -11.12
CA ASP A 39 0.24 5.78 -11.54
C ASP A 39 -0.09 6.72 -12.71
N GLU A 40 -0.94 6.28 -13.64
CA GLU A 40 -1.46 7.12 -14.71
C GLU A 40 -2.31 8.27 -14.16
N CYS A 41 -3.20 7.99 -13.20
CA CYS A 41 -3.98 9.04 -12.54
C CYS A 41 -3.07 10.02 -11.80
N GLU A 42 -2.09 9.54 -11.03
CA GLU A 42 -1.14 10.38 -10.31
C GLU A 42 -0.37 11.28 -11.28
N ALA A 43 0.10 10.75 -12.41
CA ALA A 43 0.76 11.54 -13.44
C ALA A 43 -0.18 12.64 -14.00
N ARG A 44 -1.45 12.31 -14.23
CA ARG A 44 -2.46 13.26 -14.71
C ARG A 44 -2.77 14.35 -13.70
N VAL A 45 -2.99 14.01 -12.43
CA VAL A 45 -3.25 14.98 -11.35
C VAL A 45 -2.05 15.90 -11.13
N ASN A 46 -0.83 15.33 -11.06
CA ASN A 46 0.40 16.11 -10.87
C ASN A 46 0.74 17.01 -12.07
N SER A 47 0.28 16.67 -13.28
CA SER A 47 0.47 17.53 -14.46
C SER A 47 -0.41 18.80 -14.46
N ARG A 48 -1.49 18.83 -13.67
CA ARG A 48 -2.47 19.92 -13.68
C ARG A 48 -2.18 20.91 -12.55
N LYS A 49 -2.05 22.20 -12.92
CA LYS A 49 -1.83 23.30 -11.94
C LYS A 49 -3.03 23.54 -11.01
N LYS A 50 -4.25 23.24 -11.46
CA LYS A 50 -5.50 23.33 -10.69
C LYS A 50 -6.45 22.25 -11.18
N THR A 51 -6.71 21.25 -10.34
CA THR A 51 -7.68 20.18 -10.60
C THR A 51 -8.39 19.80 -9.30
N ALA A 52 -9.65 19.38 -9.40
CA ALA A 52 -10.41 18.77 -8.31
C ALA A 52 -10.40 17.23 -8.38
N GLU A 53 -9.72 16.68 -9.39
CA GLU A 53 -9.54 15.25 -9.58
C GLU A 53 -8.69 14.65 -8.47
N THR A 54 -9.09 13.46 -7.99
CA THR A 54 -8.38 12.69 -6.96
C THR A 54 -8.23 11.24 -7.40
N CYS A 55 -7.07 10.63 -7.17
CA CYS A 55 -6.81 9.23 -7.52
C CYS A 55 -7.26 8.23 -6.44
N ALA A 56 -8.30 8.59 -5.67
CA ALA A 56 -8.76 7.78 -4.54
C ALA A 56 -9.42 6.48 -5.00
N GLU A 57 -10.17 6.52 -6.12
CA GLU A 57 -10.80 5.34 -6.71
C GLU A 57 -9.73 4.31 -7.12
N GLU A 58 -8.74 4.72 -7.91
CA GLU A 58 -7.66 3.84 -8.37
C GLU A 58 -6.80 3.33 -7.22
N LEU A 59 -6.60 4.17 -6.18
CA LEU A 59 -5.92 3.76 -4.97
C LEU A 59 -6.71 2.66 -4.24
N PHE A 60 -8.03 2.81 -4.07
CA PHE A 60 -8.84 1.80 -3.40
C PHE A 60 -8.92 0.50 -4.19
N ASP A 61 -8.95 0.55 -5.53
CA ASP A 61 -8.87 -0.65 -6.37
C ASP A 61 -7.56 -1.41 -6.17
N PHE A 62 -6.43 -0.70 -6.18
CA PHE A 62 -5.12 -1.29 -5.94
C PHE A 62 -5.02 -1.88 -4.53
N LEU A 63 -5.43 -1.12 -3.51
CA LEU A 63 -5.42 -1.56 -2.11
C LEU A 63 -6.31 -2.78 -1.90
N HIS A 64 -7.51 -2.79 -2.47
CA HIS A 64 -8.43 -3.93 -2.38
C HIS A 64 -7.78 -5.20 -2.95
N CYS A 65 -7.10 -5.10 -4.10
CA CYS A 65 -6.37 -6.23 -4.69
C CYS A 65 -5.25 -6.75 -3.77
N VAL A 66 -4.43 -5.83 -3.24
CA VAL A 66 -3.31 -6.17 -2.37
C VAL A 66 -3.80 -6.76 -1.06
N ASP A 67 -4.79 -6.14 -0.41
CA ASP A 67 -5.30 -6.57 0.88
C ASP A 67 -6.03 -7.92 0.78
N HIS A 68 -6.78 -8.18 -0.30
CA HIS A 68 -7.34 -9.51 -0.55
C HIS A 68 -6.24 -10.58 -0.67
N CYS A 69 -5.08 -10.23 -1.22
CA CYS A 69 -3.94 -11.14 -1.32
C CYS A 69 -3.22 -11.34 0.03
N VAL A 70 -3.07 -10.27 0.82
CA VAL A 70 -2.32 -10.26 2.09
C VAL A 70 -3.10 -10.84 3.26
N ALA A 71 -4.41 -10.58 3.34
CA ALA A 71 -5.28 -10.98 4.44
C ALA A 71 -5.15 -12.46 4.87
N PRO A 72 -5.17 -13.47 3.98
CA PRO A 72 -5.06 -14.87 4.39
C PRO A 72 -3.68 -15.27 4.93
N GLU A 73 -2.64 -14.47 4.68
CA GLU A 73 -1.26 -14.81 5.05
C GLU A 73 -0.77 -14.01 6.26
N LEU A 74 -1.11 -12.72 6.34
CA LEU A 74 -0.60 -11.80 7.35
C LEU A 74 -0.85 -12.30 8.78
N PHE A 75 -2.07 -12.75 9.08
CA PHE A 75 -2.43 -13.19 10.43
C PHE A 75 -1.73 -14.48 10.88
N LYS A 76 -1.05 -15.20 9.98
CA LYS A 76 -0.20 -16.35 10.36
C LYS A 76 1.16 -15.91 10.93
N HIS A 77 1.61 -14.71 10.58
CA HIS A 77 2.89 -14.14 11.05
C HIS A 77 2.72 -13.31 12.33
N LEU A 78 1.49 -12.96 12.69
CA LEU A 78 1.16 -12.20 13.90
C LEU A 78 0.80 -13.18 15.03
N LYS A 79 1.41 -12.99 16.21
CA LYS A 79 1.12 -13.77 17.43
C LYS A 79 0.18 -13.03 18.34
#